data_AF-D7FPE2-F1
#
_entry.id   AF-D7FPE2-F1
#
_cell.length_a   1.000
_cell.length_b   1.000
_cell.length_c   1.000
_cell.angle_alpha   90.00
_cell.angle_beta   90.00
_cell.angle_gamma   90.00
#
_symmetry.space_group_name_H-M   'P 1'
#
loop_
_entity.id
_entity.type
_entity.pdbx_description
1 polymer ?
#
loop_
_entity_poly.entity_id
_entity_poly.type
_entity_poly.pdbx_seq_one_letter_code
_entity_poly.pdbx_strand_id
1 'polypeptide(L)'
;MMALSVQDDETALELFRRANHKPLLTGLAFFDEVPAGSGGSKTKDKGVGRGDVVELYGPSGSGKSEVLINVVARCVMPAWLGGEERPAVFFDNDGRLSILRLEQLLKGKISNNTTFQVKSASGGIGGGGGTTHASSSRPQQLQSDLEDVLIGCLRRLRVVRPAGLFELLAAIEVLRFELGHRPAVVVVDGMGSFFWQDKVW
;
A
#
# COMPACT_ATOMS: atom_id res chain seq x y z
N MET A 1 -1.93 -18.26 -2.03
CA MET A 1 -0.51 -17.90 -2.21
C MET A 1 0.27 -19.21 -2.28
N MET A 2 1.04 -19.46 -3.33
CA MET A 2 1.93 -20.61 -3.38
C MET A 2 3.04 -20.39 -2.35
N ALA A 3 3.17 -21.28 -1.38
CA ALA A 3 4.39 -21.38 -0.60
C ALA A 3 5.55 -21.53 -1.59
N LEU A 4 6.62 -20.75 -1.42
CA LEU A 4 7.81 -20.89 -2.24
C LEU A 4 8.44 -22.24 -1.90
N SER A 5 8.01 -23.31 -2.57
CA SER A 5 8.61 -24.63 -2.38
C SER A 5 9.95 -24.64 -3.10
N VAL A 6 10.97 -25.13 -2.41
CA VAL A 6 12.25 -25.45 -3.04
C VAL A 6 11.97 -26.45 -4.16
N GLN A 7 12.44 -26.16 -5.37
CA GLN A 7 12.34 -27.11 -6.47
C GLN A 7 13.49 -28.10 -6.40
N ASP A 8 13.27 -29.34 -6.86
CA ASP A 8 14.35 -30.32 -6.99
C ASP A 8 15.40 -29.73 -7.95
N ASP A 9 16.67 -29.75 -7.53
CA ASP A 9 17.85 -29.17 -8.21
C ASP A 9 17.97 -27.62 -8.22
N GLU A 10 17.14 -26.89 -7.48
CA GLU A 10 17.29 -25.42 -7.32
C GLU A 10 18.41 -25.11 -6.30
N THR A 11 19.39 -24.30 -6.71
CA THR A 11 20.39 -23.79 -5.77
C THR A 11 19.76 -22.78 -4.80
N ALA A 12 20.31 -22.65 -3.60
CA ALA A 12 19.87 -21.62 -2.65
C ALA A 12 19.89 -20.20 -3.27
N LEU A 13 20.84 -19.92 -4.16
CA LEU A 13 20.94 -18.65 -4.86
C LEU A 13 19.79 -18.43 -5.85
N GLU A 14 19.37 -19.46 -6.57
CA GLU A 14 18.21 -19.42 -7.47
C GLU A 14 16.92 -19.26 -6.69
N LEU A 15 16.79 -19.98 -5.57
CA LEU A 15 15.69 -19.79 -4.62
C LEU A 15 15.64 -18.36 -4.11
N PHE A 16 16.76 -17.77 -3.70
CA PHE A 16 16.82 -16.37 -3.26
C PHE A 16 16.49 -15.38 -4.38
N ARG A 17 16.92 -15.64 -5.62
CA ARG A 17 16.58 -14.81 -6.80
C ARG A 17 15.11 -14.89 -7.16
N ARG A 18 14.48 -16.07 -7.04
CA ARG A 18 13.04 -16.29 -7.26
C ARG A 18 12.18 -15.80 -6.10
N ALA A 19 12.71 -15.89 -4.88
CA ALA A 19 12.14 -15.28 -3.68
C ALA A 19 12.30 -13.75 -3.66
N ASN A 20 13.04 -13.18 -4.60
CA ASN A 20 13.32 -11.76 -4.63
C ASN A 20 12.01 -11.02 -4.92
N HIS A 21 11.50 -10.33 -3.92
CA HIS A 21 10.22 -9.67 -4.01
C HIS A 21 10.37 -8.41 -4.86
N LYS A 22 9.45 -8.24 -5.83
CA LYS A 22 9.29 -6.99 -6.56
C LYS A 22 9.24 -5.82 -5.55
N PRO A 23 10.08 -4.78 -5.74
CA PRO A 23 10.06 -3.58 -4.91
C PRO A 23 8.67 -2.96 -4.87
N LEU A 24 8.36 -2.32 -3.76
CA LEU A 24 7.11 -1.57 -3.62
C LEU A 24 7.23 -0.25 -4.37
N LEU A 25 6.34 -0.04 -5.33
CA LEU A 25 6.09 1.27 -5.90
C LEU A 25 5.14 2.03 -4.99
N THR A 26 5.64 3.12 -4.41
CA THR A 26 4.95 3.97 -3.46
C THR A 26 3.98 4.95 -4.15
N GLY A 27 4.15 5.16 -5.46
CA GLY A 27 3.43 6.18 -6.23
C GLY A 27 4.04 7.57 -6.08
N LEU A 28 5.24 7.67 -5.49
CA LEU A 28 5.97 8.91 -5.29
C LEU A 28 7.29 8.80 -6.06
N ALA A 29 7.47 9.66 -7.07
CA ALA A 29 8.62 9.59 -7.97
C ALA A 29 9.96 9.52 -7.23
N PHE A 30 10.12 10.31 -6.17
CA PHE A 30 11.36 10.34 -5.39
C PHE A 30 11.69 9.04 -4.64
N PHE A 31 10.71 8.19 -4.34
CA PHE A 31 10.93 6.84 -3.81
C PHE A 31 11.05 5.82 -4.93
N ASP A 32 10.22 5.96 -5.96
CA ASP A 32 10.10 5.00 -7.05
C ASP A 32 11.24 5.11 -8.07
N GLU A 33 12.05 6.16 -7.99
CA GLU A 33 13.28 6.33 -8.80
C GLU A 33 14.53 5.77 -8.11
N VAL A 34 14.47 5.47 -6.81
CA VAL A 34 15.59 4.90 -6.07
C VAL A 34 15.85 3.47 -6.54
N PRO A 35 17.09 3.09 -6.90
CA PRO A 35 17.43 1.71 -7.21
C PRO A 35 17.14 0.80 -6.01
N ALA A 36 16.38 -0.28 -6.24
CA ALA A 36 16.01 -1.19 -5.17
C ALA A 36 17.21 -2.02 -4.69
N GLY A 37 17.45 -2.04 -3.37
CA GLY A 37 18.54 -2.76 -2.75
C GLY A 37 19.80 -1.90 -2.59
N SER A 38 19.93 -1.28 -1.42
CA SER A 38 21.15 -0.59 -0.98
C SER A 38 22.32 -1.54 -0.65
N GLY A 39 22.08 -2.85 -0.60
CA GLY A 39 23.06 -3.89 -0.29
C GLY A 39 23.63 -4.61 -1.52
N GLY A 40 24.56 -3.99 -2.25
CA GLY A 40 25.49 -4.66 -3.18
C GLY A 40 24.91 -5.35 -4.44
N SER A 41 23.59 -5.46 -4.59
CA SER A 41 22.93 -6.09 -5.74
C SER A 41 22.54 -5.03 -6.76
N LYS A 42 23.19 -5.02 -7.93
CA LYS A 42 22.76 -4.20 -9.09
C LYS A 42 21.46 -4.78 -9.67
N THR A 43 20.34 -4.54 -9.00
CA THR A 43 19.02 -4.84 -9.57
C THR A 43 18.61 -3.69 -10.50
N LYS A 44 17.91 -4.01 -11.61
CA LYS A 44 17.30 -3.00 -12.48
C LYS A 44 15.99 -2.44 -11.90
N ASP A 45 15.53 -3.03 -10.79
CA ASP A 45 14.24 -2.71 -10.21
C ASP A 45 14.35 -1.41 -9.41
N LYS A 46 13.30 -0.59 -9.46
CA LYS A 46 13.24 0.70 -8.76
C LYS A 46 12.09 0.69 -7.75
N GLY A 47 12.23 1.50 -6.71
CA GLY A 47 11.28 1.58 -5.60
C GLY A 47 11.85 1.02 -4.29
N VAL A 48 11.00 0.96 -3.26
CA VAL A 48 11.41 0.55 -1.92
C VAL A 48 11.50 -0.98 -1.88
N GLY A 49 12.72 -1.49 -1.74
CA GLY A 49 13.03 -2.91 -1.70
C GLY A 49 12.67 -3.56 -0.37
N ARG A 50 12.63 -4.89 -0.35
CA ARG A 50 12.41 -5.65 0.88
C ARG A 50 13.62 -5.46 1.81
N GLY A 51 13.35 -5.06 3.05
CA GLY A 51 14.38 -4.82 4.07
C GLY A 51 14.93 -3.40 4.07
N ASP A 52 14.56 -2.56 3.08
CA ASP A 52 14.87 -1.14 3.14
C ASP A 52 14.08 -0.48 4.28
N VAL A 53 14.77 0.40 5.01
CA VAL A 53 14.17 1.24 6.05
C VAL A 53 14.27 2.68 5.58
N VAL A 54 13.13 3.36 5.55
CA VAL A 54 13.02 4.74 5.11
C VAL A 54 12.51 5.59 6.26
N GLU A 55 13.28 6.62 6.62
CA GLU A 55 12.88 7.59 7.63
C GLU A 55 12.39 8.88 6.97
N LEU A 56 11.18 9.32 7.35
CA LEU A 56 10.62 10.62 6.96
C LEU A 56 10.76 11.59 8.13
N TYR A 57 11.67 12.56 8.02
CA TYR A 57 11.91 13.57 9.05
C TYR A 57 11.44 14.96 8.60
N GLY A 58 10.92 15.75 9.55
CA GLY A 58 10.53 17.14 9.32
C GLY A 58 9.62 17.68 10.44
N PRO A 59 9.38 19.00 10.49
CA PRO A 59 8.53 19.63 11.50
C PRO A 59 7.09 19.11 11.47
N SER A 60 6.34 19.30 12.56
CA SER A 60 4.90 18.99 12.58
C SER A 60 4.19 19.73 11.45
N GLY A 61 3.23 19.07 10.79
CA GLY A 61 2.52 19.64 9.64
C GLY A 61 3.27 19.58 8.30
N SER A 62 4.48 19.03 8.23
CA SER A 62 5.25 18.90 6.98
C SER A 62 4.72 17.84 5.99
N GLY A 63 3.55 17.24 6.24
CA GLY A 63 2.94 16.25 5.35
C GLY A 63 3.43 14.80 5.49
N LYS A 64 4.21 14.45 6.51
CA LYS A 64 4.72 13.07 6.72
C LYS A 64 3.60 12.02 6.75
N SER A 65 2.60 12.21 7.60
CA SER A 65 1.46 11.28 7.71
C SER A 65 0.68 11.19 6.39
N GLU A 66 0.57 12.28 5.63
CA GLU A 66 -0.07 12.28 4.30
C GLU A 66 0.74 11.48 3.27
N VAL A 67 2.07 11.56 3.31
CA VAL A 67 2.96 10.72 2.51
C VAL A 67 2.74 9.25 2.87
N LEU A 68 2.75 8.92 4.16
CA LEU A 68 2.54 7.55 4.65
C LEU A 68 1.16 6.98 4.23
N ILE A 69 0.10 7.78 4.36
CA ILE A 69 -1.26 7.42 3.89
C ILE A 69 -1.26 7.18 2.37
N ASN A 70 -0.51 7.97 1.60
CA ASN A 70 -0.40 7.77 0.14
C ASN A 70 0.30 6.46 -0.23
N VAL A 71 1.40 6.13 0.45
CA VAL A 71 2.11 4.85 0.27
C VAL A 71 1.19 3.68 0.59
N VAL A 72 0.48 3.74 1.72
CA VAL A 72 -0.48 2.70 2.13
C VAL A 72 -1.60 2.57 1.11
N ALA A 73 -2.19 3.68 0.66
CA ALA A 73 -3.23 3.67 -0.36
C ALA A 73 -2.76 2.99 -1.65
N ARG A 74 -1.57 3.33 -2.15
CA ARG A 74 -0.97 2.70 -3.35
C ARG A 74 -0.74 1.20 -3.13
N CYS A 75 -0.29 0.81 -1.94
CA CYS A 75 -0.03 -0.59 -1.59
C CYS A 75 -1.30 -1.44 -1.58
N VAL A 76 -2.37 -0.96 -0.94
CA VAL A 76 -3.60 -1.74 -0.75
C VAL A 76 -4.57 -1.67 -1.94
N MET A 77 -4.44 -0.68 -2.83
CA MET A 77 -5.29 -0.54 -4.02
C MET A 77 -5.05 -1.68 -5.01
N PRO A 78 -6.05 -2.14 -5.79
CA PRO A 78 -5.88 -3.24 -6.74
C PRO A 78 -4.88 -2.96 -7.85
N ALA A 79 -4.21 -4.00 -8.34
CA ALA A 79 -3.17 -3.87 -9.36
C ALA A 79 -3.71 -3.31 -10.70
N TRP A 80 -4.90 -3.73 -11.09
CA TRP A 80 -5.58 -3.26 -12.31
C TRP A 80 -6.07 -1.80 -12.24
N LEU A 81 -6.00 -1.18 -11.07
CA LEU A 81 -6.22 0.26 -10.87
C LEU A 81 -4.91 1.03 -10.65
N GLY A 82 -3.76 0.41 -10.94
CA GLY A 82 -2.45 0.99 -10.70
C GLY A 82 -2.07 1.00 -9.22
N GLY A 83 -2.53 0.01 -8.44
CA GLY A 83 -2.09 -0.28 -7.09
C GLY A 83 -1.11 -1.47 -7.04
N GLU A 84 -0.76 -1.94 -5.84
CA GLU A 84 0.07 -3.16 -5.69
C GLU A 84 -0.75 -4.37 -5.18
N GLU A 85 -1.96 -4.14 -4.67
CA GLU A 85 -2.87 -5.16 -4.12
C GLU A 85 -2.27 -6.04 -3.03
N ARG A 86 -1.42 -5.47 -2.18
CA ARG A 86 -0.71 -6.22 -1.13
C ARG A 86 -1.08 -5.75 0.28
N PRO A 87 -0.97 -6.62 1.30
CA PRO A 87 -1.24 -6.26 2.69
C PRO A 87 -0.29 -5.19 3.22
N ALA A 88 -0.79 -4.25 4.01
CA ALA A 88 -0.02 -3.22 4.68
C ALA A 88 -0.29 -3.22 6.19
N VAL A 89 0.72 -2.91 6.99
CA VAL A 89 0.55 -2.67 8.43
C VAL A 89 0.88 -1.21 8.73
N PHE A 90 0.03 -0.57 9.53
CA PHE A 90 0.22 0.80 9.99
C PHE A 90 0.21 0.85 11.52
N PHE A 91 1.34 1.21 12.10
CA PHE A 91 1.46 1.55 13.52
C PHE A 91 1.16 3.04 13.71
N ASP A 92 0.04 3.33 14.36
CA ASP A 92 -0.49 4.66 14.65
C ASP A 92 -0.14 5.01 16.11
N ASN A 93 1.11 5.43 16.35
CA ASN A 93 1.65 5.59 17.70
C ASN A 93 1.18 6.87 18.41
N ASP A 94 0.62 7.83 17.69
CA ASP A 94 0.09 9.08 18.25
C ASP A 94 -1.43 9.22 18.07
N GLY A 95 -2.09 8.20 17.51
CA GLY A 95 -3.55 8.12 17.37
C GLY A 95 -4.13 9.07 16.32
N ARG A 96 -3.30 9.60 15.42
CA ARG A 96 -3.71 10.62 14.44
C ARG A 96 -4.09 10.05 13.07
N LEU A 97 -3.96 8.74 12.85
CA LEU A 97 -4.41 8.12 11.61
C LEU A 97 -5.92 8.33 11.40
N SER A 98 -6.26 9.03 10.32
CA SER A 98 -7.64 9.20 9.86
C SER A 98 -7.97 8.18 8.76
N ILE A 99 -8.77 7.17 9.11
CA ILE A 99 -9.28 6.19 8.13
C ILE A 99 -10.15 6.88 7.08
N LEU A 100 -10.91 7.90 7.47
CA LEU A 100 -11.71 8.72 6.54
C LEU A 100 -10.83 9.40 5.50
N ARG A 101 -9.65 9.89 5.90
CA ARG A 101 -8.69 10.49 4.97
C ARG A 101 -8.14 9.47 3.97
N LEU A 102 -7.80 8.27 4.44
CA LEU A 102 -7.39 7.15 3.58
C LEU A 102 -8.52 6.75 2.62
N GLU A 103 -9.75 6.67 3.11
CA GLU A 103 -10.93 6.33 2.33
C GLU A 103 -11.18 7.34 1.19
N GLN A 104 -11.16 8.64 1.52
CA GLN A 104 -11.29 9.71 0.54
C GLN A 104 -10.20 9.63 -0.54
N LEU A 105 -8.95 9.37 -0.13
CA LEU A 105 -7.84 9.22 -1.05
C LEU A 105 -8.03 8.01 -1.97
N LEU A 106 -8.43 6.86 -1.43
CA LEU A 106 -8.73 5.65 -2.19
C LEU A 106 -9.87 5.89 -3.18
N LYS A 107 -10.99 6.46 -2.74
CA LYS A 107 -12.13 6.82 -3.60
C LYS A 107 -11.72 7.73 -4.75
N GLY A 108 -10.89 8.74 -4.48
CA GLY A 108 -10.35 9.64 -5.49
C GLY A 108 -9.47 8.91 -6.50
N LYS A 109 -8.53 8.07 -6.03
CA LYS A 109 -7.64 7.29 -6.91
C LYS A 109 -8.40 6.28 -7.76
N ILE A 110 -9.36 5.56 -7.18
CA ILE A 110 -10.17 4.56 -7.90
C ILE A 110 -11.03 5.26 -8.97
N SER A 111 -11.77 6.30 -8.61
CA SER A 111 -12.64 7.05 -9.54
C SER A 111 -11.86 7.62 -10.73
N ASN A 112 -10.67 8.18 -10.47
CA ASN A 112 -9.80 8.72 -11.52
C ASN A 112 -9.34 7.62 -12.48
N ASN A 113 -8.82 6.49 -11.96
CA ASN A 113 -8.32 5.40 -12.79
C ASN A 113 -9.43 4.70 -13.59
N THR A 114 -10.62 4.49 -13.01
CA THR A 114 -11.77 3.93 -13.73
C THR A 114 -12.20 4.83 -14.89
N THR A 115 -12.23 6.15 -14.68
CA THR A 115 -12.59 7.12 -15.73
C THR A 115 -11.58 7.11 -16.89
N PHE A 116 -10.28 6.97 -16.58
CA PHE A 116 -9.23 6.84 -17.60
C PHE A 116 -9.39 5.57 -18.45
N GLN A 117 -9.79 4.45 -17.85
CA GLN A 117 -10.02 3.20 -18.59
C GLN A 117 -11.24 3.27 -19.50
N VAL A 118 -12.34 3.91 -19.07
CA VAL A 118 -13.54 4.09 -19.91
C VAL A 118 -13.26 4.94 -21.15
N LYS A 119 -12.52 6.05 -21.01
CA LYS A 119 -12.17 6.92 -22.15
C LYS A 119 -11.24 6.25 -23.15
N SER A 120 -10.37 5.36 -22.67
CA SER A 120 -9.44 4.60 -23.52
C SER A 120 -10.15 3.50 -24.31
N ALA A 121 -11.24 2.93 -23.77
CA ALA A 121 -12.05 1.93 -24.46
C ALA A 121 -13.02 2.53 -25.51
N SER A 122 -13.44 3.79 -25.35
CA SER A 122 -14.34 4.47 -26.30
C SER A 122 -13.65 5.18 -27.48
N GLY A 123 -12.33 4.99 -27.64
CA GLY A 123 -11.53 5.62 -28.71
C GLY A 123 -11.62 4.96 -30.09
N GLY A 124 -12.53 4.01 -30.31
CA GLY A 124 -12.66 3.24 -31.55
C GLY A 124 -14.06 3.31 -32.16
N ILE A 125 -14.13 3.99 -33.31
CA ILE A 125 -15.16 4.00 -34.36
C ILE A 125 -16.46 4.76 -34.05
N GLY A 126 -16.65 5.86 -34.78
CA GLY A 126 -17.82 6.72 -34.70
C GLY A 126 -19.07 6.21 -35.42
N GLY A 127 -20.12 7.01 -35.29
CA GLY A 127 -21.29 7.02 -36.17
C GLY A 127 -22.48 6.17 -35.69
N GLY A 128 -23.57 6.84 -35.31
CA GLY A 128 -24.90 6.22 -35.25
C GLY A 128 -25.73 6.67 -34.06
N GLY A 129 -26.62 7.64 -34.27
CA GLY A 129 -27.58 8.10 -33.28
C GLY A 129 -28.53 6.98 -32.83
N GLY A 130 -28.69 6.86 -31.52
CA GLY A 130 -29.73 6.05 -30.88
C GLY A 130 -30.05 6.67 -29.53
N THR A 131 -31.26 7.18 -29.38
CA THR A 131 -31.79 7.70 -28.12
C THR A 131 -31.90 6.56 -27.11
N THR A 132 -30.89 6.39 -26.25
CA THR A 132 -30.94 5.42 -25.15
C THR A 132 -31.65 6.06 -23.96
N HIS A 133 -32.80 5.50 -23.58
CA HIS A 133 -33.44 5.78 -22.30
C HIS A 133 -32.43 5.52 -21.17
N ALA A 134 -32.01 6.58 -20.50
CA ALA A 134 -31.04 6.53 -19.41
C ALA A 134 -31.62 5.71 -18.25
N SER A 135 -31.09 4.52 -18.04
CA SER A 135 -31.42 3.66 -16.93
C SER A 135 -30.84 4.25 -15.63
N SER A 136 -31.74 4.56 -14.69
CA SER A 136 -31.44 5.02 -13.33
C SER A 136 -30.64 4.01 -12.48
N SER A 137 -30.43 2.79 -12.98
CA SER A 137 -29.67 1.72 -12.33
C SER A 137 -28.14 1.85 -12.45
N ARG A 138 -27.65 2.50 -13.51
CA ARG A 138 -26.21 2.60 -13.79
C ARG A 138 -25.42 3.39 -12.74
N PRO A 139 -25.91 4.50 -12.18
CA PRO A 139 -25.21 5.23 -11.10
C PRO A 139 -25.12 4.42 -9.80
N GLN A 140 -26.18 3.68 -9.46
CA GLN A 140 -26.24 2.87 -8.24
C GLN A 140 -25.31 1.66 -8.31
N GLN A 141 -25.24 0.99 -9.46
CA GLN A 141 -24.35 -0.16 -9.64
C GLN A 141 -22.86 0.24 -9.59
N LEU A 142 -22.47 1.32 -10.25
CA LEU A 142 -21.09 1.84 -10.20
C LEU A 142 -20.67 2.22 -8.77
N GLN A 143 -21.61 2.72 -7.97
CA GLN A 143 -21.37 3.07 -6.58
C GLN A 143 -21.16 1.81 -5.71
N SER A 144 -21.95 0.75 -5.93
CA SER A 144 -21.73 -0.57 -5.30
C SER A 144 -20.37 -1.15 -5.66
N ASP A 145 -19.99 -1.12 -6.95
CA ASP A 145 -18.71 -1.63 -7.43
C ASP A 145 -17.52 -0.88 -6.78
N LEU A 146 -17.65 0.45 -6.60
CA LEU A 146 -16.64 1.27 -5.93
C LEU A 146 -16.50 0.90 -4.44
N GLU A 147 -17.62 0.68 -3.76
CA GLU A 147 -17.64 0.29 -2.35
C GLU A 147 -17.00 -1.09 -2.13
N ASP A 148 -17.28 -2.06 -2.99
CA ASP A 148 -16.67 -3.39 -2.93
C ASP A 148 -15.15 -3.33 -3.11
N VAL A 149 -14.67 -2.54 -4.08
CA VAL A 149 -13.24 -2.31 -4.30
C VAL A 149 -12.60 -1.65 -3.08
N LEU A 150 -13.26 -0.64 -2.51
CA LEU A 150 -12.78 0.07 -1.32
C LEU A 150 -12.70 -0.85 -0.10
N ILE A 151 -13.72 -1.67 0.14
CA ILE A 151 -13.73 -2.68 1.19
C ILE A 151 -12.57 -3.66 0.98
N GLY A 152 -12.35 -4.11 -0.26
CA GLY A 152 -11.19 -4.93 -0.61
C GLY A 152 -9.85 -4.27 -0.27
N CYS A 153 -9.71 -2.97 -0.51
CA CYS A 153 -8.53 -2.20 -0.12
C CYS A 153 -8.34 -2.18 1.39
N LEU A 154 -9.40 -1.82 2.14
CA LEU A 154 -9.33 -1.67 3.59
C LEU A 154 -9.10 -3.01 4.31
N ARG A 155 -9.61 -4.13 3.78
CA ARG A 155 -9.33 -5.49 4.31
C ARG A 155 -7.86 -5.89 4.22
N ARG A 156 -7.07 -5.24 3.36
CA ARG A 156 -5.61 -5.42 3.25
C ARG A 156 -4.82 -4.54 4.22
N LEU A 157 -5.45 -3.63 4.94
CA LEU A 157 -4.79 -2.77 5.92
C LEU A 157 -5.02 -3.29 7.34
N ARG A 158 -3.93 -3.55 8.06
CA ARG A 158 -3.96 -3.75 9.52
C ARG A 158 -3.46 -2.49 10.21
N VAL A 159 -4.27 -1.93 11.10
CA VAL A 159 -3.86 -0.80 11.95
C VAL A 159 -3.58 -1.32 13.36
N VAL A 160 -2.46 -0.91 13.93
CA VAL A 160 -2.05 -1.21 15.31
C VAL A 160 -1.84 0.10 16.04
N ARG A 161 -2.40 0.24 17.24
CA ARG A 161 -2.28 1.43 18.08
C ARG A 161 -1.66 1.03 19.42
N PRO A 162 -0.32 0.91 19.48
CA PRO A 162 0.34 0.57 20.72
C PRO A 162 0.20 1.72 21.73
N ALA A 163 -0.06 1.39 22.99
CA ALA A 163 -0.16 2.36 24.09
C ALA A 163 1.21 2.79 24.64
N GLY A 164 2.30 2.15 24.21
CA GLY A 164 3.66 2.44 24.65
C GLY A 164 4.71 1.66 23.87
N LEU A 165 5.99 1.93 24.13
CA LEU A 165 7.11 1.29 23.44
C LEU A 165 7.11 -0.24 23.61
N PHE A 166 6.79 -0.74 24.80
CA PHE A 166 6.73 -2.18 25.06
C PHE A 166 5.68 -2.89 24.17
N GLU A 167 4.50 -2.30 24.03
CA GLU A 167 3.45 -2.85 23.17
C GLU A 167 3.81 -2.75 21.69
N LEU A 168 4.45 -1.65 21.27
CA LEU A 168 4.98 -1.52 19.91
C LEU A 168 5.98 -2.64 19.61
N LEU A 169 6.96 -2.88 20.51
CA LEU A 169 7.96 -3.93 20.34
C LEU A 169 7.32 -5.33 20.30
N ALA A 170 6.38 -5.60 21.22
CA ALA A 170 5.65 -6.86 21.23
C ALA A 170 4.87 -7.08 19.92
N ALA A 171 4.21 -6.04 19.41
CA ALA A 171 3.47 -6.12 18.16
C ALA A 171 4.38 -6.31 16.93
N ILE A 172 5.54 -5.67 16.89
CA ILE A 172 6.56 -5.90 15.84
C ILE A 172 7.07 -7.35 15.90
N GLU A 173 7.29 -7.89 17.10
CA GLU A 173 7.74 -9.26 17.27
C GLU A 173 6.67 -10.27 16.81
N VAL A 174 5.40 -10.05 17.14
CA VAL A 174 4.27 -10.86 16.64
C VAL A 174 4.22 -10.85 15.10
N LEU A 175 4.43 -9.70 14.46
CA LEU A 175 4.45 -9.59 13.00
C LEU A 175 5.54 -10.45 12.35
N ARG A 176 6.66 -10.74 13.05
CA ARG A 176 7.70 -11.64 12.51
C ARG A 176 7.22 -13.07 12.39
N PHE A 177 6.32 -13.50 13.27
CA PHE A 177 5.82 -14.87 13.35
C PHE A 177 4.55 -15.11 12.51
N GLU A 178 3.86 -14.07 12.05
CA GLU A 178 2.72 -14.23 11.13
C GLU A 178 3.19 -14.65 9.73
N LEU A 179 3.40 -15.97 9.56
CA LEU A 179 3.91 -16.61 8.34
C LEU A 179 2.94 -16.56 7.14
N GLY A 180 1.66 -16.25 7.37
CA GLY A 180 0.61 -16.34 6.34
C GLY A 180 0.40 -15.09 5.48
N HIS A 181 0.71 -13.89 5.99
CA HIS A 181 0.46 -12.61 5.30
C HIS A 181 1.57 -11.61 5.62
N ARG A 182 2.76 -11.83 5.05
CA ARG A 182 3.85 -10.86 5.20
C ARG A 182 3.43 -9.53 4.57
N PRO A 183 3.39 -8.44 5.36
CA PRO A 183 3.03 -7.15 4.81
C PRO A 183 4.07 -6.72 3.79
N ALA A 184 3.56 -6.11 2.73
CA ALA A 184 4.32 -5.45 1.69
C ALA A 184 5.07 -4.22 2.20
N VAL A 185 4.49 -3.56 3.20
CA VAL A 185 5.00 -2.36 3.84
C VAL A 185 4.55 -2.36 5.29
N VAL A 186 5.48 -2.01 6.17
CA VAL A 186 5.19 -1.69 7.57
C VAL A 186 5.47 -0.21 7.74
N VAL A 187 4.44 0.54 8.12
CA VAL A 187 4.53 1.96 8.41
C VAL A 187 4.50 2.15 9.91
N VAL A 188 5.39 2.98 10.43
CA VAL A 188 5.36 3.41 11.83
C VAL A 188 5.30 4.94 11.86
N ASP A 189 4.12 5.49 12.15
CA ASP A 189 3.93 6.93 12.26
C ASP A 189 4.06 7.35 13.73
N GLY A 190 4.70 8.50 13.96
CA GLY A 190 4.89 9.02 15.31
C GLY A 190 5.91 8.26 16.17
N MET A 191 7.00 7.73 15.59
CA MET A 191 8.07 7.03 16.35
C MET A 191 8.57 7.75 17.62
N GLY A 192 8.54 9.09 17.64
CA GLY A 192 8.94 9.89 18.79
C GLY A 192 7.86 10.08 19.87
N SER A 193 6.63 9.55 19.70
CA SER A 193 5.52 9.77 20.66
C SER A 193 5.80 9.16 22.03
N PHE A 194 6.46 8.00 22.06
CA PHE A 194 6.78 7.29 23.30
C PHE A 194 7.97 7.87 24.07
N PHE A 195 8.86 8.60 23.39
CA PHE A 195 10.05 9.18 24.04
C PHE A 195 9.72 10.11 25.21
N TRP A 196 8.61 10.86 25.12
CA TRP A 196 8.17 11.75 26.21
C TRP A 196 7.42 11.01 27.32
N GLN A 197 6.79 9.87 27.00
CA GLN A 197 6.00 9.09 27.95
C GLN A 197 6.90 8.18 28.81
N ASP A 198 7.97 7.66 28.23
CA ASP A 198 8.91 6.76 28.92
C ASP A 198 9.97 7.50 29.77
N LYS A 199 10.00 8.84 29.71
CA LYS A 199 10.87 9.69 30.54
C LYS A 199 10.32 10.01 31.93
N VAL A 200 9.14 9.48 32.26
CA VAL A 200 8.58 9.61 33.61
C VAL A 200 9.23 8.55 34.51
N TRP A 201 10.40 8.89 35.06
CA TRP A 201 11.01 8.25 36.23
C TRP A 201 11.14 9.28 37.34
#